data_AF-A0A944S9U8-F1
#
_entry.id   AF-A0A944S9U8-F1
#
_cell.length_a   1.000
_cell.length_b   1.000
_cell.length_c   1.000
_cell.angle_alpha   90.00
_cell.angle_beta   90.00
_cell.angle_gamma   90.00
#
_symmetry.space_group_name_H-M   'P 1'
#
loop_
_entity.id
_entity.type
_entity.pdbx_description
1 polymer ?
#
loop_
_entity_poly.entity_id
_entity_poly.type
_entity_poly.pdbx_seq_one_letter_code
_entity_poly.pdbx_strand_id
1 'polypeptide(L)'
;MKQEDVTLISCSVCGERYRTGSAKIVGSRNNSLIVHIHCGSCYSSTLTIISKNSTGENTMTMGMLTDLSYNEAVESMNMRAIDADEVLDIIEETR
;
A
#
# COMPACT_ATOMS: atom_id res chain seq x y z
N MET A 1 12.07 -15.06 -14.60
CA MET A 1 11.96 -14.11 -13.47
C MET A 1 11.64 -14.92 -12.23
N LYS A 2 12.58 -15.06 -11.29
CA LYS A 2 12.33 -15.75 -10.03
C LYS A 2 11.47 -14.84 -9.15
N GLN A 3 10.31 -15.36 -8.75
CA GLN A 3 9.35 -14.72 -7.87
C GLN A 3 9.92 -14.83 -6.45
N GLU A 4 10.56 -13.76 -5.96
CA GLU A 4 11.09 -13.73 -4.61
C GLU A 4 9.94 -13.48 -3.63
N ASP A 5 9.83 -14.39 -2.66
CA ASP A 5 8.72 -14.61 -1.74
C ASP A 5 8.36 -13.35 -0.94
N VAL A 6 7.22 -12.73 -1.27
CA VAL A 6 6.60 -11.68 -0.45
C VAL A 6 5.66 -12.39 0.51
N THR A 7 6.15 -12.72 1.70
CA THR A 7 5.41 -13.48 2.68
C THR A 7 4.49 -12.56 3.51
N LEU A 8 3.50 -11.94 2.86
CA LEU A 8 2.28 -11.47 3.52
C LEU A 8 1.21 -12.55 3.28
N ILE A 9 1.25 -13.62 4.07
CA ILE A 9 0.35 -14.77 3.89
C ILE A 9 -1.01 -14.54 4.56
N SER A 10 -1.09 -13.60 5.51
CA SER A 10 -2.27 -13.38 6.35
C SER A 10 -2.59 -11.90 6.53
N CYS A 11 -3.87 -11.61 6.71
CA CYS A 11 -4.39 -10.31 7.07
C CYS A 11 -3.87 -9.86 8.44
N SER A 12 -3.29 -8.67 8.51
CA SER A 12 -2.80 -8.07 9.76
C SER A 12 -3.92 -7.65 10.72
N VAL A 13 -5.17 -7.64 10.26
CA VAL A 13 -6.34 -7.25 11.06
C VAL A 13 -7.05 -8.47 11.64
N CYS A 14 -7.40 -9.45 10.81
CA CYS A 14 -8.20 -10.62 11.24
C CYS A 14 -7.44 -11.95 11.24
N GLY A 15 -6.19 -11.99 10.77
CA GLY A 15 -5.38 -13.21 10.68
C GLY A 15 -5.76 -14.17 9.55
N GLU A 16 -6.85 -13.92 8.81
CA GLU A 16 -7.27 -14.76 7.68
C GLU A 16 -6.19 -14.80 6.60
N ARG A 17 -5.98 -15.98 5.99
CA ARG A 17 -5.02 -16.10 4.90
C ARG A 17 -5.53 -15.37 3.66
N TYR A 18 -4.66 -14.58 3.02
CA TYR A 18 -5.05 -13.94 1.78
C TYR A 18 -5.30 -15.00 0.69
N ARG A 19 -6.39 -14.84 -0.07
CA ARG A 19 -6.63 -15.64 -1.27
C ARG A 19 -5.60 -15.25 -2.34
N THR A 20 -5.22 -16.20 -3.19
CA THR A 20 -4.38 -15.91 -4.36
C THR A 20 -5.02 -14.78 -5.20
N GLY A 21 -4.24 -13.74 -5.52
CA GLY A 21 -4.72 -12.56 -6.27
C GLY A 21 -5.33 -11.42 -5.45
N SER A 22 -5.38 -11.53 -4.12
CA SER A 22 -5.85 -10.44 -3.23
C SER A 22 -4.89 -9.24 -3.18
N ALA A 23 -3.64 -9.46 -3.59
CA ALA A 23 -2.57 -8.47 -3.63
C ALA A 23 -2.39 -7.96 -5.07
N LYS A 24 -2.46 -6.65 -5.25
CA LYS A 24 -2.30 -5.97 -6.55
C LYS A 24 -1.20 -4.94 -6.44
N ILE A 25 -0.26 -4.96 -7.39
CA ILE A 25 0.81 -3.95 -7.46
C ILE A 25 0.17 -2.63 -7.90
N VAL A 26 0.32 -1.59 -7.09
CA VAL A 26 -0.14 -0.22 -7.43
C VAL A 26 0.99 0.64 -7.98
N GLY A 27 2.24 0.26 -7.73
CA GLY A 27 3.39 0.93 -8.33
C GLY A 27 4.72 0.34 -7.89
N SER A 28 5.78 0.88 -8.46
CA SER A 28 7.16 0.60 -8.07
C SER A 28 7.95 1.90 -8.04
N ARG A 29 8.88 2.02 -7.09
CA ARG A 29 9.78 3.17 -7.00
C ARG A 29 11.13 2.72 -6.50
N ASN A 30 12.19 3.03 -7.25
CA ASN A 30 13.55 2.54 -7.00
C ASN A 30 13.57 1.01 -6.88
N ASN A 31 14.02 0.48 -5.74
CA ASN A 31 14.06 -0.94 -5.42
C ASN A 31 12.89 -1.37 -4.50
N SER A 32 11.75 -0.68 -4.63
CA SER A 32 10.55 -0.92 -3.82
C SER A 32 9.33 -1.22 -4.67
N LEU A 33 8.53 -2.17 -4.22
CA LEU A 33 7.20 -2.49 -4.74
C LEU A 33 6.15 -1.98 -3.76
N ILE A 34 5.09 -1.40 -4.30
CA ILE A 34 3.95 -0.93 -3.51
C ILE A 34 2.74 -1.74 -3.93
N VAL A 35 2.11 -2.37 -2.95
CA VAL A 35 1.07 -3.37 -3.13
C VAL A 35 -0.15 -2.98 -2.32
N HIS A 36 -1.30 -2.91 -2.99
CA HIS A 36 -2.60 -2.80 -2.35
C HIS A 36 -3.15 -4.20 -2.12
N ILE A 37 -3.61 -4.47 -0.89
CA ILE A 37 -4.19 -5.75 -0.51
C ILE A 37 -5.56 -5.50 0.09
N HIS A 38 -6.57 -6.20 -0.44
CA HIS A 38 -7.92 -6.17 0.10
C HIS A 38 -8.26 -7.53 0.73
N CYS A 39 -8.66 -7.54 1.99
CA CYS A 39 -9.11 -8.75 2.67
C CYS A 39 -10.59 -9.01 2.41
N GLY A 40 -10.94 -10.08 1.69
CA GLY A 40 -12.35 -10.43 1.47
C GLY A 40 -13.10 -10.95 2.70
N SER A 41 -12.45 -11.11 3.86
CA SER A 41 -13.05 -11.62 5.10
C SER A 41 -13.48 -10.49 6.04
N CYS A 42 -12.56 -9.58 6.40
CA CYS A 42 -12.86 -8.43 7.26
C CYS A 42 -12.94 -7.10 6.50
N TYR A 43 -12.82 -7.11 5.17
CA TYR A 43 -12.90 -5.96 4.28
C TYR A 43 -11.85 -4.86 4.51
N SER A 44 -10.85 -5.09 5.36
CA SER A 44 -9.73 -4.16 5.53
C SER A 44 -8.91 -4.07 4.24
N SER A 45 -8.41 -2.87 3.94
CA SER A 45 -7.42 -2.64 2.90
C SER A 45 -6.09 -2.19 3.50
N THR A 46 -5.00 -2.61 2.86
CA THR A 46 -3.64 -2.28 3.30
C THR A 46 -2.81 -1.84 2.10
N LEU A 47 -2.04 -0.77 2.25
CA LEU A 47 -0.94 -0.43 1.36
C LEU A 47 0.37 -0.91 1.96
N THR A 48 1.08 -1.76 1.23
CA THR A 48 2.35 -2.35 1.66
C THR A 48 3.47 -1.92 0.74
N ILE A 49 4.54 -1.39 1.31
CA ILE A 49 5.81 -1.12 0.64
C ILE A 49 6.78 -2.25 0.98
N ILE A 50 7.36 -2.85 -0.06
CA ILE A 50 8.37 -3.91 0.05
C ILE A 50 9.62 -3.37 -0.63
N SER A 51 10.63 -3.02 0.16
CA SER A 51 11.87 -2.42 -0.31
C SER A 51 13.03 -3.38 -0.13
N LYS A 52 13.86 -3.52 -1.15
CA LYS A 52 15.14 -4.24 -1.04
C LYS A 52 16.27 -3.24 -0.85
N ASN A 53 17.22 -3.56 0.02
CA ASN A 53 18.45 -2.77 0.14
C ASN A 53 19.29 -2.86 -1.14
N SER A 54 20.33 -2.04 -1.26
CA SER A 54 21.17 -1.97 -2.46
C SER A 54 21.94 -3.27 -2.77
N THR A 55 22.20 -4.11 -1.77
CA THR A 55 22.81 -5.44 -1.96
C THR A 55 21.81 -6.51 -2.37
N GLY A 56 20.51 -6.25 -2.23
CA GLY A 56 19.42 -7.20 -2.49
C GLY A 56 19.27 -8.27 -1.39
N GLU A 57 20.12 -8.26 -0.37
CA GLU A 57 20.17 -9.30 0.67
C GLU A 57 19.11 -9.08 1.76
N ASN A 58 18.69 -7.83 1.98
CA ASN A 58 17.71 -7.49 3.00
C ASN A 58 16.45 -6.92 2.35
N THR A 59 15.29 -7.44 2.77
CA THR A 59 13.98 -6.92 2.40
C THR A 59 13.31 -6.28 3.62
N MET A 60 12.93 -5.02 3.51
CA MET A 60 12.11 -4.31 4.49
C MET A 60 10.68 -4.26 3.97
N THR A 61 9.73 -4.64 4.82
CA THR A 61 8.30 -4.56 4.50
C THR A 61 7.60 -3.65 5.50
N MET A 62 6.89 -2.65 5.01
CA MET A 62 6.07 -1.73 5.82
C MET A 62 4.65 -1.73 5.28
N GLY A 63 3.67 -1.90 6.17
CA GLY A 63 2.25 -1.89 5.81
C GLY A 63 1.50 -0.81 6.55
N MET A 64 0.56 -0.15 5.88
CA MET A 64 -0.37 0.83 6.44
C MET A 64 -1.80 0.40 6.13
N LEU A 65 -2.66 0.40 7.15
CA LEU A 65 -4.10 0.22 6.97
C LEU A 65 -4.68 1.46 6.30
N THR A 66 -5.59 1.24 5.36
CA THR A 66 -6.22 2.29 4.59
C THR A 66 -7.65 1.90 4.24
N ASP A 67 -8.48 2.89 3.99
CA ASP A 67 -9.83 2.77 3.44
C ASP A 67 -9.85 2.86 1.90
N LEU A 68 -8.72 3.21 1.27
CA LEU A 68 -8.62 3.34 -0.18
C LEU A 68 -8.98 2.04 -0.89
N SER A 69 -9.79 2.15 -1.94
CA SER A 69 -9.94 1.13 -2.97
C SER A 69 -8.66 1.01 -3.81
N TYR A 70 -8.58 -0.05 -4.60
CA TYR A 70 -7.43 -0.24 -5.50
C TYR A 70 -7.26 0.93 -6.49
N ASN A 71 -8.37 1.44 -7.06
CA ASN A 71 -8.29 2.52 -8.04
C ASN A 71 -7.84 3.83 -7.39
N GLU A 72 -8.40 4.18 -6.24
CA GLU A 72 -8.00 5.38 -5.49
C GLU A 72 -6.53 5.27 -5.04
N ALA A 73 -6.08 4.07 -4.64
CA ALA A 73 -4.68 3.83 -4.33
C ALA A 73 -3.78 4.07 -5.56
N VAL A 74 -4.17 3.62 -6.75
CA VAL A 74 -3.41 3.88 -8.00
C VAL A 74 -3.37 5.37 -8.33
N GLU A 75 -4.49 6.07 -8.20
CA GLU A 75 -4.58 7.52 -8.42
C GLU A 75 -3.67 8.28 -7.44
N SER A 76 -3.69 7.89 -6.16
CA SER A 76 -2.89 8.48 -5.08
C SER A 76 -1.39 8.40 -5.34
N MET A 77 -0.89 7.40 -6.08
CA MET A 77 0.54 7.27 -6.40
C MET A 77 1.07 8.43 -7.25
N ASN A 78 0.19 9.10 -8.01
CA ASN A 78 0.55 10.19 -8.91
C ASN A 78 0.14 11.55 -8.35
N MET A 79 -0.51 11.59 -7.19
CA MET A 79 -0.86 12.84 -6.53
C MET A 79 0.40 13.46 -5.92
N ARG A 80 0.49 14.78 -6.01
CA ARG A 80 1.50 15.53 -5.27
C ARG A 80 1.19 15.45 -3.78
N ALA A 81 2.23 15.55 -2.95
CA ALA A 81 2.04 15.71 -1.52
C ALA A 81 1.25 17.00 -1.25
N ILE A 82 0.26 16.90 -0.37
CA ILE A 82 -0.50 18.06 0.12
C ILE A 82 0.36 18.74 1.17
N ASP A 83 0.48 20.08 1.09
CA ASP A 83 1.18 20.87 2.10
C ASP A 83 0.22 21.39 3.18
N ALA A 84 0.77 22.00 4.23
CA ALA A 84 -0.03 22.47 5.36
C ALA A 84 -0.96 23.63 4.99
N ASP A 85 -0.55 24.50 4.08
CA ASP A 85 -1.33 25.68 3.69
C ASP A 85 -2.56 25.24 2.88
N GLU A 86 -2.40 24.25 2.01
CA GLU A 86 -3.51 23.66 1.25
C GLU A 86 -4.56 23.00 2.14
N VAL A 87 -4.14 22.41 3.27
CA VAL A 87 -5.09 21.87 4.25
C VAL A 87 -5.87 23.00 4.92
N LEU A 88 -5.23 24.13 5.23
CA LEU A 88 -5.89 25.29 5.83
C LEU A 88 -6.90 25.91 4.86
N ASP A 89 -6.54 26.08 3.59
CA ASP A 89 -7.40 26.63 2.55
C ASP A 89 -8.72 25.83 2.42
N ILE A 90 -8.65 24.50 2.38
CA ILE A 90 -9.83 23.62 2.29
C ILE A 90 -10.75 23.78 3.52
N ILE A 91 -10.17 23.90 4.71
CA ILE A 91 -10.92 24.03 5.96
C ILE A 91 -11.59 25.40 6.04
N GLU A 92 -10.92 26.46 5.58
CA GLU A 92 -11.45 27.83 5.57
C GLU A 92 -12.56 28.02 4.53
N GLU A 93 -12.45 27.43 3.33
CA GLU A 93 -13.51 27.49 2.30
C GLU A 93 -14.80 26.74 2.68
N THR A 94 -14.71 25.76 3.59
CA THR A 94 -15.86 24.97 4.03
C THR A 94 -16.67 25.68 5.14
N ARG A 95 -16.25 26.87 5.57
CA ARG A 95 -16.84 27.63 6.68
C ARG A 95 -17.73 28.78 6.20
#